data_AF-A0A1A3I3U5-F1
#
_entry.id   AF-A0A1A3I3U5-F1
#
_cell.length_a   1.000
_cell.length_b   1.000
_cell.length_c   1.000
_cell.angle_alpha   90.00
_cell.angle_beta   90.00
_cell.angle_gamma   90.00
#
_symmetry.space_group_name_H-M   'P 1'
#
loop_
_entity.id
_entity.type
_entity.pdbx_description
1 polymer ?
#
loop_
_entity_poly.entity_id
_entity_poly.type
_entity_poly.pdbx_seq_one_letter_code
_entity_poly.pdbx_strand_id
1 'polypeptide(L)'
;MYDSPVSLLITVPVYGQHEYTHALVADLEREGADYLIVDNRGDYPRISNERVSTPGENLGWAGGSELGFRTAFNEGYSHAMTLNNDTRISKGFVAGLLDSRLPDDAGIVGPMFDLGFPYAVAGEKPDAADYIPRPLYRVVPAVEGTALAMSRKCWDAVGGMDLSTFGRFGWGLDLDLALRARKSGFGLYTTEMAYINHFGRKTANAHFGGRQYHWGASRTMIRGLSRTHGWPAAMGILREMGAAHRRKWYKSFPLDRRTSN
;
A
#
# COMPACT_ATOMS: atom_id res chain seq x y z
N MET A 1 27.55 15.12 2.85
CA MET A 1 26.18 14.94 2.35
C MET A 1 25.33 14.64 3.56
N TYR A 2 24.49 15.57 4.00
CA TYR A 2 23.55 15.28 5.10
C TYR A 2 22.48 14.35 4.53
N ASP A 3 22.31 13.16 5.12
CA ASP A 3 21.17 12.31 4.80
C ASP A 3 19.91 13.12 5.12
N SER A 4 19.04 13.32 4.12
CA SER A 4 17.75 13.97 4.35
C SER A 4 16.99 13.17 5.41
N PRO A 5 16.27 13.83 6.33
CA PRO A 5 15.49 13.13 7.35
C PRO A 5 14.47 12.19 6.69
N VAL A 6 14.32 10.99 7.26
CA VAL A 6 13.31 10.02 6.82
C VAL A 6 11.92 10.62 7.05
N SER A 7 11.17 10.78 5.97
CA SER A 7 9.83 11.37 5.91
C SER A 7 8.91 10.59 4.97
N LEU A 8 7.62 10.58 5.27
CA LEU A 8 6.58 9.85 4.54
C LEU A 8 5.35 10.73 4.31
N LEU A 9 4.90 10.85 3.05
CA LEU A 9 3.57 11.37 2.74
C LEU A 9 2.60 10.20 2.47
N ILE A 10 1.51 10.14 3.25
CA ILE A 10 0.44 9.15 3.08
C ILE A 10 -0.68 9.74 2.22
N THR A 11 -0.91 9.17 1.05
CA THR A 11 -2.02 9.59 0.17
C THR A 11 -3.23 8.70 0.37
N VAL A 12 -4.40 9.31 0.54
CA VAL A 12 -5.69 8.64 0.69
C VAL A 12 -6.60 9.03 -0.47
N PRO A 13 -6.71 8.21 -1.53
CA PRO A 13 -7.71 8.41 -2.58
C PRO A 13 -9.13 8.16 -2.04
N VAL A 14 -10.02 9.13 -2.21
CA VAL A 14 -11.39 9.12 -1.66
C VAL A 14 -12.40 9.28 -2.78
N TYR A 15 -13.50 8.53 -2.68
CA TYR A 15 -14.71 8.70 -3.50
C TYR A 15 -15.94 8.43 -2.62
N GLY A 16 -16.49 9.47 -2.00
CA GLY A 16 -17.55 9.35 -0.99
C GLY A 16 -17.07 8.69 0.32
N GLN A 17 -17.97 8.01 1.03
CA GLN A 17 -17.66 7.26 2.26
C GLN A 17 -16.87 8.09 3.30
N HIS A 18 -17.29 9.34 3.49
CA HIS A 18 -16.54 10.31 4.29
C HIS A 18 -16.35 9.87 5.73
N GLU A 19 -17.31 9.15 6.32
CA GLU A 19 -17.19 8.61 7.68
C GLU A 19 -15.95 7.72 7.87
N TYR A 20 -15.63 6.88 6.88
CA TYR A 20 -14.40 6.06 6.91
C TYR A 20 -13.16 6.94 6.83
N THR A 21 -13.18 7.91 5.93
CA THR A 21 -12.07 8.87 5.76
C THR A 21 -11.84 9.68 7.04
N HIS A 22 -12.90 10.18 7.68
CA HIS A 22 -12.82 10.93 8.94
C HIS A 22 -12.29 10.08 10.10
N ALA A 23 -12.72 8.82 10.18
CA ALA A 23 -12.19 7.88 11.16
C ALA A 23 -10.69 7.60 10.94
N LEU A 24 -10.26 7.48 9.68
CA LEU A 24 -8.85 7.33 9.34
C LEU A 24 -8.04 8.61 9.61
N VAL A 25 -8.59 9.80 9.32
CA VAL A 25 -7.95 11.08 9.66
C VAL A 25 -7.65 11.15 11.15
N ALA A 26 -8.56 10.72 12.02
CA ALA A 26 -8.30 10.67 13.46
C ALA A 26 -7.10 9.76 13.81
N ASP A 27 -6.89 8.66 13.07
CA ASP A 27 -5.70 7.83 13.26
C ASP A 27 -4.44 8.49 12.72
N LEU A 28 -4.49 9.13 11.54
CA LEU A 28 -3.35 9.81 10.93
C LEU A 28 -2.86 10.98 11.80
N GLU A 29 -3.78 11.76 12.35
CA GLU A 29 -3.49 12.85 13.29
C GLU A 29 -2.86 12.32 14.58
N ARG A 30 -3.35 11.20 15.12
CA ARG A 30 -2.73 10.54 16.30
C ARG A 30 -1.28 10.14 16.01
N GLU A 31 -1.00 9.64 14.81
CA GLU A 31 0.36 9.24 14.41
C GLU A 31 1.26 10.43 14.04
N GLY A 32 0.71 11.66 13.98
CA GLY A 32 1.44 12.83 13.50
C GLY A 32 1.91 12.67 12.05
N ALA A 33 1.14 11.96 11.23
CA ALA A 33 1.49 11.67 9.85
C ALA A 33 1.32 12.90 8.95
N ASP A 34 2.21 13.06 7.96
CA ASP A 34 1.92 13.92 6.81
C ASP A 34 1.01 13.15 5.85
N TYR A 35 -0.15 13.71 5.51
CA TYR A 35 -1.09 13.05 4.62
C TYR A 35 -1.76 13.98 3.61
N LEU A 36 -2.21 13.39 2.50
CA LEU A 36 -2.91 14.05 1.41
C LEU A 36 -4.18 13.28 1.07
N ILE A 37 -5.34 13.92 1.21
CA ILE A 37 -6.60 13.39 0.71
C ILE A 37 -6.72 13.75 -0.78
N VAL A 38 -6.93 12.75 -1.64
CA VAL A 38 -7.26 12.97 -3.06
C VAL A 38 -8.75 12.75 -3.24
N ASP A 39 -9.50 13.86 -3.33
CA ASP A 39 -10.95 13.86 -3.47
C ASP A 39 -11.34 13.70 -4.94
N ASN A 40 -11.61 12.44 -5.34
CA ASN A 40 -11.99 12.09 -6.71
C ASN A 40 -13.42 12.50 -7.08
N ARG A 41 -14.27 12.80 -6.10
CA ARG A 41 -15.69 13.16 -6.33
C ARG A 41 -15.93 14.66 -6.23
N GLY A 42 -15.03 15.39 -5.58
CA GLY A 42 -15.13 16.84 -5.38
C GLY A 42 -16.13 17.22 -4.29
N ASP A 43 -16.49 16.29 -3.41
CA ASP A 43 -17.49 16.47 -2.37
C ASP A 43 -16.97 16.21 -0.94
N TYR A 44 -15.65 16.05 -0.77
CA TYR A 44 -15.07 15.70 0.53
C TYR A 44 -15.20 16.84 1.57
N PRO A 45 -15.95 16.63 2.68
CA PRO A 45 -16.10 17.64 3.72
C PRO A 45 -14.93 17.54 4.70
N ARG A 46 -14.02 18.52 4.68
CA ARG A 46 -12.92 18.63 5.67
C ARG A 46 -13.48 18.76 7.08
N ILE A 47 -12.85 18.11 8.06
CA ILE A 47 -13.20 18.20 9.48
C ILE A 47 -12.09 18.81 10.34
N SER A 48 -10.92 19.08 9.77
CA SER A 48 -9.74 19.63 10.43
C SER A 48 -8.89 20.43 9.41
N ASN A 49 -7.57 20.37 9.54
CA ASN A 49 -6.60 20.99 8.64
C ASN A 49 -6.13 20.03 7.53
N GLU A 50 -6.99 19.09 7.09
CA GLU A 50 -6.60 18.10 6.09
C GLU A 50 -6.13 18.80 4.82
N ARG A 51 -4.98 18.35 4.31
CA ARG A 51 -4.54 18.71 2.97
C ARG A 51 -5.37 17.93 1.96
N VAL A 52 -6.07 18.63 1.07
CA VAL A 52 -6.94 18.01 0.06
C VAL A 52 -6.54 18.48 -1.34
N SER A 53 -6.39 17.54 -2.26
CA SER A 53 -6.29 17.78 -3.70
C SER A 53 -7.58 17.31 -4.37
N THR A 54 -8.18 18.16 -5.19
CA THR A 54 -9.42 17.87 -5.93
C THR A 54 -9.12 17.97 -7.43
N PRO A 55 -8.83 16.84 -8.12
CA PRO A 55 -8.39 16.84 -9.52
C PRO A 55 -9.42 17.35 -10.52
N GLY A 56 -10.70 17.49 -10.13
CA GLY A 56 -11.81 17.88 -10.99
C GLY A 56 -12.39 16.74 -11.84
N GLU A 57 -11.77 15.56 -11.79
CA GLU A 57 -12.25 14.32 -12.37
C GLU A 57 -11.96 13.13 -11.46
N ASN A 58 -12.63 11.99 -11.70
CA ASN A 58 -12.40 10.77 -10.94
C ASN A 58 -11.18 10.02 -11.49
N LEU A 59 -10.03 10.16 -10.83
CA LEU A 59 -8.79 9.43 -11.15
C LEU A 59 -8.83 7.96 -10.68
N GLY A 60 -9.87 7.59 -9.95
CA GLY A 60 -9.98 6.31 -9.25
C GLY A 60 -8.88 6.15 -8.19
N TRP A 61 -8.77 4.93 -7.68
CA TRP A 61 -7.69 4.57 -6.75
C TRP A 61 -6.32 4.72 -7.42
N ALA A 62 -6.11 4.08 -8.58
CA ALA A 62 -4.81 4.03 -9.23
C ALA A 62 -4.25 5.42 -9.59
N GLY A 63 -5.06 6.28 -10.21
CA GLY A 63 -4.63 7.63 -10.58
C GLY A 63 -4.48 8.54 -9.36
N GLY A 64 -5.32 8.39 -8.33
CA GLY A 64 -5.17 9.11 -7.06
C GLY A 64 -3.89 8.73 -6.32
N SER A 65 -3.56 7.44 -6.28
CA SER A 65 -2.30 6.94 -5.71
C SER A 65 -1.08 7.45 -6.47
N GLU A 66 -1.07 7.36 -7.81
CA GLU A 66 0.01 7.91 -8.66
C GLU A 66 0.21 9.42 -8.40
N LEU A 67 -0.87 10.21 -8.34
CA LEU A 67 -0.81 11.64 -8.00
C LEU A 67 -0.15 11.86 -6.63
N GLY A 68 -0.51 11.03 -5.66
CA GLY A 68 0.09 11.03 -4.32
C GLY A 68 1.60 10.79 -4.31
N PHE A 69 2.04 9.70 -4.94
CA PHE A 69 3.45 9.37 -5.07
C PHE A 69 4.24 10.49 -5.75
N ARG A 70 3.74 11.02 -6.87
CA ARG A 70 4.38 12.14 -7.58
C ARG A 70 4.45 13.40 -6.72
N THR A 71 3.39 13.72 -5.98
CA THR A 71 3.36 14.87 -5.07
C THR A 71 4.40 14.72 -3.97
N ALA A 72 4.40 13.60 -3.26
CA ALA A 72 5.37 13.29 -2.21
C ALA A 72 6.81 13.45 -2.71
N PHE A 73 7.12 12.85 -3.85
CA PHE A 73 8.48 12.87 -4.36
C PHE A 73 8.88 14.22 -4.97
N ASN A 74 7.96 15.00 -5.51
CA ASN A 74 8.25 16.39 -5.93
C ASN A 74 8.50 17.32 -4.73
N GLU A 75 7.91 17.03 -3.58
CA GLU A 75 8.06 17.82 -2.35
C GLU A 75 9.26 17.40 -1.48
N GLY A 76 10.06 16.45 -1.95
CA GLY A 76 11.29 16.05 -1.26
C GLY A 76 11.11 14.96 -0.20
N TYR A 77 9.93 14.35 -0.07
CA TYR A 77 9.74 13.22 0.86
C TYR A 77 10.65 12.04 0.50
N SER A 78 11.16 11.34 1.52
CA SER A 78 12.00 10.15 1.30
C SER A 78 11.19 8.91 0.92
N HIS A 79 9.94 8.85 1.38
CA HIS A 79 8.99 7.78 1.17
C HIS A 79 7.61 8.37 0.84
N ALA A 80 6.80 7.57 0.17
CA ALA A 80 5.41 7.89 -0.12
C ALA A 80 4.57 6.63 0.07
N MET A 81 3.29 6.80 0.39
CA MET A 81 2.38 5.68 0.60
C MET A 81 1.03 5.95 -0.03
N THR A 82 0.40 4.91 -0.55
CA THR A 82 -1.04 4.89 -0.79
C THR A 82 -1.74 4.12 0.33
N LEU A 83 -2.85 4.66 0.83
CA LEU A 83 -3.67 4.09 1.89
C LEU A 83 -5.16 4.22 1.55
N ASN A 84 -5.90 3.12 1.58
CA ASN A 84 -7.35 3.17 1.39
C ASN A 84 -8.05 3.84 2.57
N ASN A 85 -9.12 4.59 2.30
CA ASN A 85 -9.86 5.34 3.31
C ASN A 85 -10.67 4.45 4.27
N ASP A 86 -11.06 3.25 3.85
CA ASP A 86 -11.83 2.27 4.63
C ASP A 86 -10.93 1.37 5.50
N THR A 87 -9.93 1.99 6.14
CA THR A 87 -8.96 1.33 7.02
C THR A 87 -8.90 1.99 8.40
N ARG A 88 -8.51 1.21 9.41
CA ARG A 88 -7.98 1.73 10.70
C ARG A 88 -6.54 1.28 10.82
N ILE A 89 -5.69 2.16 11.35
CA ILE A 89 -4.24 1.89 11.49
C ILE A 89 -3.83 1.76 12.96
N SER A 90 -2.84 0.90 13.21
CA SER A 90 -2.34 0.64 14.56
C SER A 90 -1.58 1.82 15.15
N LYS A 91 -1.27 1.75 16.45
CA LYS A 91 -0.34 2.71 17.09
C LYS A 91 1.08 2.45 16.59
N GLY A 92 1.85 3.51 16.34
CA GLY A 92 3.23 3.41 15.83
C GLY A 92 3.32 2.97 14.37
N PHE A 93 2.24 3.15 13.60
CA PHE A 93 2.11 2.69 12.22
C PHE A 93 3.18 3.27 11.31
N VAL A 94 3.37 4.60 11.34
CA VAL A 94 4.37 5.29 10.50
C VAL A 94 5.78 4.87 10.89
N ALA A 95 6.07 4.84 12.20
CA ALA A 95 7.37 4.40 12.71
C ALA A 95 7.68 2.96 12.32
N GLY A 96 6.69 2.08 12.33
CA GLY A 96 6.84 0.67 11.95
C GLY A 96 7.14 0.46 10.47
N LEU A 97 6.63 1.32 9.59
CA LEU A 97 6.88 1.29 8.14
C LEU A 97 8.25 1.88 7.76
N LEU A 98 8.74 2.83 8.55
CA LEU A 98 9.98 3.57 8.30
C LEU A 98 11.15 3.13 9.19
N ASP A 99 11.00 1.99 9.89
CA ASP A 99 12.01 1.54 10.85
C ASP A 99 13.36 1.29 10.17
N SER A 100 14.38 2.01 10.63
CA SER A 100 15.75 1.94 10.10
C SER A 100 16.40 0.55 10.17
N ARG A 101 15.85 -0.40 10.93
CA ARG A 101 16.33 -1.78 11.02
C ARG A 101 15.79 -2.68 9.90
N LEU A 102 14.85 -2.19 9.10
CA LEU A 102 14.46 -2.88 7.87
C LEU A 102 15.68 -3.04 6.94
N PRO A 103 15.68 -4.05 6.06
CA PRO A 103 16.77 -4.27 5.12
C PRO A 103 17.07 -3.01 4.28
N ASP A 104 18.35 -2.75 4.00
CA ASP A 104 18.78 -1.54 3.27
C ASP A 104 18.24 -1.50 1.83
N ASP A 105 17.84 -2.64 1.27
CA ASP A 105 17.18 -2.78 -0.03
C ASP A 105 15.65 -2.64 0.02
N ALA A 106 15.07 -2.23 1.15
CA ALA A 106 13.63 -2.00 1.30
C ALA A 106 13.09 -0.96 0.29
N GLY A 107 12.54 -1.47 -0.81
CA GLY A 107 11.91 -0.63 -1.83
C GLY A 107 10.43 -0.43 -1.57
N ILE A 108 9.72 -1.49 -1.17
CA ILE A 108 8.29 -1.46 -0.86
C ILE A 108 8.04 -2.15 0.48
N VAL A 109 7.33 -1.46 1.37
CA VAL A 109 6.99 -1.96 2.71
C VAL A 109 5.49 -1.80 2.94
N GLY A 110 4.85 -2.84 3.47
CA GLY A 110 3.44 -2.80 3.89
C GLY A 110 3.24 -3.25 5.34
N PRO A 111 2.07 -2.98 5.92
CA PRO A 111 1.71 -3.44 7.25
C PRO A 111 1.18 -4.88 7.22
N MET A 112 0.93 -5.42 8.40
CA MET A 112 0.08 -6.59 8.61
C MET A 112 -1.41 -6.23 8.43
N PHE A 113 -2.24 -7.22 8.11
CA PHE A 113 -3.67 -7.03 7.83
C PHE A 113 -4.55 -8.01 8.63
N ASP A 114 -5.79 -7.63 8.92
CA ASP A 114 -6.85 -8.57 9.31
C ASP A 114 -7.34 -9.42 8.13
N LEU A 115 -7.37 -8.81 6.94
CA LEU A 115 -7.78 -9.40 5.68
C LEU A 115 -6.98 -8.77 4.54
N GLY A 116 -6.24 -9.60 3.80
CA GLY A 116 -5.42 -9.17 2.67
C GLY A 116 -4.65 -10.36 2.12
N PHE A 117 -3.49 -10.10 1.51
CA PHE A 117 -2.61 -11.17 1.02
C PHE A 117 -2.22 -12.14 2.15
N PRO A 118 -2.37 -13.47 1.99
CA PRO A 118 -2.29 -14.40 3.13
C PRO A 118 -0.94 -14.41 3.87
N TYR A 119 0.14 -13.95 3.24
CA TYR A 119 1.46 -13.80 3.87
C TYR A 119 1.62 -12.52 4.71
N ALA A 120 0.71 -11.57 4.56
CA ALA A 120 0.66 -10.32 5.32
C ALA A 120 -0.49 -10.32 6.35
N VAL A 121 -1.23 -11.42 6.50
CA VAL A 121 -2.33 -11.50 7.48
C VAL A 121 -1.81 -11.87 8.87
N ALA A 122 -2.28 -11.16 9.89
CA ALA A 122 -1.95 -11.42 11.28
C ALA A 122 -2.64 -12.70 11.78
N GLY A 123 -1.97 -13.42 12.70
CA GLY A 123 -2.53 -14.64 13.28
C GLY A 123 -3.76 -14.35 14.13
N GLU A 124 -3.60 -13.40 15.04
CA GLU A 124 -4.70 -12.75 15.75
C GLU A 124 -5.11 -11.50 14.98
N LYS A 125 -6.41 -11.17 15.02
CA LYS A 125 -7.00 -10.06 14.27
C LYS A 125 -7.67 -9.07 15.22
N PRO A 126 -6.89 -8.37 16.06
CA PRO A 126 -7.44 -7.38 16.98
C PRO A 126 -7.96 -6.17 16.20
N ASP A 127 -8.65 -5.29 16.92
CA ASP A 127 -8.81 -3.90 16.47
C ASP A 127 -7.42 -3.25 16.40
N ALA A 128 -7.20 -2.40 15.40
CA ALA A 128 -5.87 -1.89 15.09
C ALA A 128 -5.28 -1.08 16.26
N ALA A 129 -6.14 -0.37 17.01
CA ALA A 129 -5.76 0.37 18.20
C ALA A 129 -5.16 -0.51 19.33
N ASP A 130 -5.47 -1.81 19.32
CA ASP A 130 -5.05 -2.81 20.30
C ASP A 130 -3.99 -3.77 19.75
N TYR A 131 -3.58 -3.61 18.48
CA TYR A 131 -2.51 -4.40 17.91
C TYR A 131 -1.21 -4.18 18.68
N ILE A 132 -0.54 -5.28 19.05
CA ILE A 132 0.76 -5.26 19.73
C ILE A 132 1.86 -5.48 18.67
N PRO A 133 2.65 -4.44 18.35
CA PRO A 133 3.75 -4.54 17.38
C PRO A 133 4.75 -5.63 17.74
N ARG A 134 5.20 -6.38 16.74
CA ARG A 134 6.32 -7.32 16.86
C ARG A 134 7.49 -6.80 16.04
N PRO A 135 8.71 -6.74 16.59
CA PRO A 135 9.89 -6.25 15.87
C PRO A 135 10.39 -7.29 14.87
N LEU A 136 9.56 -7.60 13.89
CA LEU A 136 9.79 -8.59 12.84
C LEU A 136 9.39 -8.00 11.50
N TYR A 137 9.99 -8.53 10.44
CA TYR A 137 9.53 -8.30 9.08
C TYR A 137 9.47 -9.61 8.30
N ARG A 138 8.70 -9.63 7.21
CA ARG A 138 8.55 -10.77 6.31
C ARG A 138 9.04 -10.40 4.92
N VAL A 139 9.81 -11.29 4.30
CA VAL A 139 10.07 -11.19 2.86
C VAL A 139 8.82 -11.67 2.13
N VAL A 140 8.25 -10.81 1.27
CA VAL A 140 6.97 -11.08 0.60
C VAL A 140 7.08 -10.92 -0.91
N PRO A 141 6.28 -11.65 -1.70
CA PRO A 141 6.35 -11.56 -3.16
C PRO A 141 5.76 -10.26 -3.72
N ALA A 142 4.82 -9.66 -3.00
CA ALA A 142 4.18 -8.38 -3.29
C ALA A 142 3.65 -7.75 -1.99
N VAL A 143 3.34 -6.46 -2.02
CA VAL A 143 2.66 -5.72 -0.96
C VAL A 143 1.33 -5.22 -1.52
N GLU A 144 0.23 -5.36 -0.77
CA GLU A 144 -1.11 -5.01 -1.25
C GLU A 144 -1.28 -3.49 -1.38
N GLY A 145 -1.89 -3.05 -2.49
CA GLY A 145 -2.13 -1.63 -2.77
C GLY A 145 -3.02 -0.89 -1.75
N THR A 146 -3.74 -1.62 -0.89
CA THR A 146 -4.51 -1.05 0.23
C THR A 146 -3.63 -0.19 1.15
N ALA A 147 -2.40 -0.61 1.41
CA ALA A 147 -1.45 0.07 2.28
C ALA A 147 -0.02 -0.26 1.82
N LEU A 148 0.49 0.54 0.88
CA LEU A 148 1.77 0.30 0.20
C LEU A 148 2.64 1.54 0.35
N ALA A 149 3.70 1.44 1.16
CA ALA A 149 4.74 2.46 1.27
C ALA A 149 5.92 2.11 0.37
N MET A 150 6.51 3.12 -0.27
CA MET A 150 7.59 2.96 -1.23
C MET A 150 8.65 4.03 -1.02
N SER A 151 9.93 3.63 -1.11
CA SER A 151 11.04 4.57 -1.05
C SER A 151 11.21 5.32 -2.36
N ARG A 152 11.75 6.55 -2.30
CA ARG A 152 12.09 7.35 -3.48
C ARG A 152 12.99 6.59 -4.45
N LYS A 153 14.03 5.93 -3.93
CA LYS A 153 14.98 5.15 -4.75
C LYS A 153 14.26 4.08 -5.57
N CYS A 154 13.31 3.39 -4.96
CA CYS A 154 12.49 2.40 -5.65
C CYS A 154 11.60 3.08 -6.70
N TRP A 155 10.95 4.20 -6.36
CA TRP A 155 10.09 4.94 -7.27
C TRP A 155 10.81 5.40 -8.53
N ASP A 156 11.96 6.03 -8.36
CA ASP A 156 12.80 6.52 -9.46
C ASP A 156 13.28 5.36 -10.35
N ALA A 157 13.56 4.19 -9.76
CA ALA A 157 14.00 3.01 -10.50
C ALA A 157 12.88 2.31 -11.27
N VAL A 158 11.64 2.33 -10.77
CA VAL A 158 10.51 1.68 -11.47
C VAL A 158 9.81 2.62 -12.45
N GLY A 159 9.88 3.94 -12.26
CA GLY A 159 9.30 4.93 -13.15
C GLY A 159 7.80 5.18 -12.98
N GLY A 160 7.27 4.99 -11.77
CA GLY A 160 5.86 5.20 -11.44
C GLY A 160 4.92 4.02 -11.72
N MET A 161 3.60 4.24 -11.67
CA MET A 161 2.58 3.20 -11.93
C MET A 161 2.23 3.11 -13.43
N ASP A 162 2.03 1.90 -13.96
CA ASP A 162 1.52 1.72 -15.32
C ASP A 162 -0.02 1.85 -15.36
N LEU A 163 -0.47 3.11 -15.35
CA LEU A 163 -1.89 3.45 -15.41
C LEU A 163 -2.54 3.06 -16.76
N SER A 164 -1.75 2.98 -17.83
CA SER A 164 -2.26 2.62 -19.16
C SER A 164 -2.70 1.16 -19.22
N THR A 165 -2.00 0.28 -18.52
CA THR A 165 -2.33 -1.15 -18.44
C THR A 165 -3.29 -1.45 -17.30
N PHE A 166 -3.04 -0.89 -16.11
CA PHE A 166 -3.74 -1.31 -14.88
C PHE A 166 -4.74 -0.28 -14.33
N GLY A 167 -4.74 0.96 -14.84
CA GLY A 167 -5.51 2.06 -14.25
C GLY A 167 -7.03 1.87 -14.26
N ARG A 168 -7.58 1.17 -15.26
CA ARG A 168 -9.05 0.98 -15.40
C ARG A 168 -9.71 0.37 -14.17
N PHE A 169 -9.04 -0.60 -13.52
CA PHE A 169 -9.56 -1.29 -12.34
C PHE A 169 -8.64 -1.15 -11.13
N GLY A 170 -7.40 -0.70 -11.31
CA GLY A 170 -6.34 -0.75 -10.31
C GLY A 170 -5.77 -2.16 -10.04
N TRP A 171 -6.43 -3.22 -10.51
CA TRP A 171 -6.03 -4.61 -10.24
C TRP A 171 -4.73 -4.98 -10.95
N GLY A 172 -3.78 -5.53 -10.18
CA GLY A 172 -2.47 -5.95 -10.69
C GLY A 172 -1.40 -4.88 -10.67
N LEU A 173 -1.76 -3.64 -10.31
CA LEU A 173 -0.82 -2.54 -10.26
C LEU A 173 0.25 -2.74 -9.17
N ASP A 174 -0.18 -3.24 -8.01
CA ASP A 174 0.70 -3.67 -6.93
C ASP A 174 1.62 -4.84 -7.32
N LEU A 175 1.11 -5.80 -8.09
CA LEU A 175 1.89 -6.93 -8.61
C LEU A 175 2.90 -6.51 -9.68
N ASP A 176 2.51 -5.59 -10.55
CA ASP A 176 3.38 -4.98 -11.55
C ASP A 176 4.53 -4.21 -10.88
N LEU A 177 4.21 -3.36 -9.89
CA LEU A 177 5.21 -2.68 -9.07
C LEU A 177 6.15 -3.67 -8.38
N ALA A 178 5.61 -4.75 -7.82
CA ALA A 178 6.42 -5.77 -7.17
C ALA A 178 7.41 -6.44 -8.12
N LEU A 179 6.98 -6.80 -9.33
CA LEU A 179 7.85 -7.38 -10.35
C LEU A 179 8.94 -6.39 -10.80
N ARG A 180 8.59 -5.13 -11.03
CA ARG A 180 9.55 -4.08 -11.44
C ARG A 180 10.56 -3.75 -10.35
N ALA A 181 10.10 -3.59 -9.09
CA ALA A 181 10.96 -3.33 -7.95
C ALA A 181 11.98 -4.45 -7.75
N ARG A 182 11.54 -5.72 -7.78
CA ARG A 182 12.43 -6.90 -7.69
C ARG A 182 13.44 -6.94 -8.83
N LYS A 183 13.02 -6.62 -10.06
CA LYS A 183 13.92 -6.56 -11.22
C LYS A 183 14.99 -5.46 -11.07
N SER A 184 14.66 -4.37 -10.38
CA SER A 184 15.58 -3.28 -10.05
C SER A 184 16.39 -3.52 -8.77
N GLY A 185 16.33 -4.73 -8.20
CA GLY A 185 17.14 -5.12 -7.03
C GLY A 185 16.58 -4.69 -5.67
N PHE A 186 15.32 -4.25 -5.61
CA PHE A 186 14.67 -3.89 -4.36
C PHE A 186 13.96 -5.08 -3.70
N GLY A 187 14.06 -5.13 -2.37
CA GLY A 187 13.32 -6.01 -1.50
C GLY A 187 11.90 -5.51 -1.24
N LEU A 188 10.99 -6.46 -1.00
CA LEU A 188 9.61 -6.23 -0.62
C LEU A 188 9.34 -6.87 0.73
N TYR A 189 8.77 -6.06 1.63
CA TYR A 189 8.63 -6.46 3.02
C TYR A 189 7.24 -6.17 3.58
N THR A 190 6.78 -7.05 4.46
CA THR A 190 5.71 -6.73 5.40
C THR A 190 6.31 -6.56 6.79
N THR A 191 6.14 -5.42 7.42
CA THR A 191 6.54 -5.19 8.82
C THR A 191 5.45 -5.68 9.77
N GLU A 192 5.82 -6.44 10.81
CA GLU A 192 4.91 -6.82 11.90
C GLU A 192 4.82 -5.74 13.00
N MET A 193 5.41 -4.56 12.75
CA MET A 193 5.29 -3.41 13.66
C MET A 193 4.11 -2.49 13.32
N ALA A 194 3.50 -2.67 12.15
CA ALA A 194 2.36 -1.91 11.69
C ALA A 194 1.23 -2.86 11.29
N TYR A 195 -0.02 -2.47 11.56
CA TYR A 195 -1.18 -3.29 11.29
C TYR A 195 -2.37 -2.44 10.86
N ILE A 196 -3.24 -3.01 10.01
CA ILE A 196 -4.52 -2.42 9.65
C ILE A 196 -5.69 -3.38 9.82
N ASN A 197 -6.84 -2.81 10.19
CA ASN A 197 -8.13 -3.40 9.84
C ASN A 197 -8.61 -2.80 8.53
N HIS A 198 -9.08 -3.63 7.59
CA HIS A 198 -9.59 -3.20 6.30
C HIS A 198 -11.07 -3.60 6.14
N PHE A 199 -11.96 -2.62 6.07
CA PHE A 199 -13.41 -2.85 6.01
C PHE A 199 -13.94 -3.14 4.59
N GLY A 200 -13.04 -3.40 3.63
CA GLY A 200 -13.20 -3.42 2.16
C GLY A 200 -14.22 -4.38 1.52
N ARG A 201 -15.25 -4.82 2.25
CA ARG A 201 -16.42 -5.53 1.68
C ARG A 201 -17.61 -4.64 1.35
N LYS A 202 -17.67 -3.39 1.83
CA LYS A 202 -18.80 -2.48 1.54
C LYS A 202 -18.64 -1.73 0.22
N THR A 203 -17.44 -1.27 -0.12
CA THR A 203 -17.19 -0.42 -1.30
C THR A 203 -17.35 -1.15 -2.64
N ALA A 204 -16.80 -2.36 -2.78
CA ALA A 204 -16.82 -3.10 -4.05
C ALA A 204 -18.20 -3.73 -4.38
N ASN A 205 -18.96 -4.16 -3.37
CA ASN A 205 -20.27 -4.79 -3.55
C ASN A 205 -21.41 -3.77 -3.74
N ALA A 206 -21.27 -2.54 -3.22
CA ALA A 206 -22.32 -1.53 -3.29
C ALA A 206 -22.50 -0.91 -4.68
N HIS A 207 -21.47 -0.93 -5.54
CA HIS A 207 -21.45 -0.15 -6.78
C HIS A 207 -21.45 -0.97 -8.08
N PHE A 208 -21.07 -2.24 -8.06
CA PHE A 208 -20.91 -3.03 -9.28
C PHE A 208 -21.43 -4.46 -9.06
N GLY A 209 -22.21 -4.99 -10.01
CA GLY A 209 -22.65 -6.39 -10.00
C GLY A 209 -21.45 -7.34 -9.86
N GLY A 210 -21.16 -7.76 -8.63
CA GLY A 210 -19.80 -8.11 -8.19
C GLY A 210 -19.13 -9.18 -9.03
N ARG A 211 -19.87 -10.17 -9.52
CA ARG A 211 -19.28 -11.30 -10.28
C ARG A 211 -18.73 -10.89 -11.65
N GLN A 212 -19.42 -10.04 -12.41
CA GLN A 212 -18.95 -9.60 -13.72
C GLN A 212 -17.76 -8.64 -13.59
N TYR A 213 -17.81 -7.73 -12.61
CA TYR A 213 -16.71 -6.82 -12.29
C TYR A 213 -15.44 -7.59 -11.91
N HIS A 214 -15.52 -8.51 -10.94
CA HIS A 214 -14.37 -9.31 -10.50
C HIS A 214 -13.76 -10.15 -11.64
N TRP A 215 -14.60 -10.76 -12.48
CA TRP A 215 -14.10 -11.53 -13.63
C TRP A 215 -13.41 -10.64 -14.66
N GLY A 216 -14.00 -9.48 -14.98
CA GLY A 216 -13.40 -8.49 -15.88
C GLY A 216 -12.06 -7.97 -15.36
N ALA A 217 -12.00 -7.56 -14.09
CA ALA A 217 -10.80 -7.06 -13.44
C ALA A 217 -9.70 -8.12 -13.39
N SER A 218 -10.02 -9.36 -13.01
CA SER A 218 -9.06 -10.48 -12.97
C SER A 218 -8.48 -10.78 -14.35
N ARG A 219 -9.33 -10.81 -15.40
CA ARG A 219 -8.89 -11.07 -16.77
C ARG A 219 -7.98 -9.95 -17.29
N THR A 220 -8.31 -8.69 -17.01
CA THR A 220 -7.48 -7.53 -17.39
C THR A 220 -6.14 -7.56 -16.67
N MET A 221 -6.12 -7.83 -15.37
CA MET A 221 -4.90 -7.98 -14.58
C MET A 221 -3.97 -9.06 -15.16
N ILE A 222 -4.46 -10.28 -15.38
CA ILE A 222 -3.64 -11.39 -15.89
C ILE A 222 -3.06 -11.05 -17.26
N ARG A 223 -3.87 -10.44 -18.14
CA ARG A 223 -3.44 -10.01 -19.47
C ARG A 223 -2.40 -8.89 -19.41
N GLY A 224 -2.60 -7.91 -18.53
CA GLY A 224 -1.66 -6.82 -18.29
C GLY A 224 -0.32 -7.36 -17.85
N LEU A 225 -0.30 -8.16 -16.78
CA LEU A 225 0.92 -8.79 -16.27
C LEU A 225 1.62 -9.64 -17.33
N SER A 226 0.87 -10.43 -18.10
CA SER A 226 1.44 -11.28 -19.16
C SER A 226 2.05 -10.47 -20.30
N ARG A 227 1.46 -9.31 -20.65
CA ARG A 227 1.98 -8.42 -21.69
C ARG A 227 3.22 -7.67 -21.22
N THR A 228 3.22 -7.18 -19.99
CA THR A 228 4.30 -6.35 -19.44
C THR A 228 5.51 -7.19 -19.00
N HIS A 229 5.28 -8.35 -18.39
CA HIS A 229 6.33 -9.16 -17.76
C HIS A 229 6.55 -10.54 -18.39
N GLY A 230 5.71 -10.91 -19.36
CA GLY A 230 5.69 -12.25 -19.93
C GLY A 230 4.90 -13.25 -19.07
N TRP A 231 4.38 -14.28 -19.74
CA TRP A 231 3.57 -15.34 -19.11
C TRP A 231 4.24 -16.02 -17.90
N PRO A 232 5.54 -16.37 -17.92
CA PRO A 232 6.17 -17.04 -16.77
C PRO A 232 6.18 -16.18 -15.51
N ALA A 233 6.48 -14.88 -15.61
CA ALA A 233 6.50 -13.97 -14.46
C ALA A 233 5.08 -13.73 -13.92
N ALA A 234 4.12 -13.51 -14.82
CA ALA A 234 2.71 -13.32 -14.46
C ALA A 234 2.15 -14.54 -13.70
N MET A 235 2.34 -15.75 -14.22
CA MET A 235 1.90 -16.96 -13.52
C MET A 235 2.71 -17.24 -12.26
N GLY A 236 4.00 -16.87 -12.23
CA GLY A 236 4.87 -16.99 -11.06
C GLY A 236 4.33 -16.21 -9.87
N ILE A 237 4.08 -14.91 -10.03
CA ILE A 237 3.60 -14.05 -8.94
C ILE A 237 2.17 -14.43 -8.50
N LEU A 238 1.28 -14.77 -9.45
CA LEU A 238 -0.06 -15.24 -9.13
C LEU A 238 -0.04 -16.57 -8.39
N ARG A 239 0.91 -17.46 -8.74
CA ARG A 239 1.12 -18.70 -7.99
C ARG A 239 1.62 -18.39 -6.59
N GLU A 240 2.56 -17.47 -6.38
CA GLU A 240 3.02 -17.08 -5.04
C GLU A 240 1.86 -16.56 -4.16
N MET A 241 0.92 -15.81 -4.74
CA MET A 241 -0.30 -15.36 -4.05
C MET A 241 -1.34 -16.47 -3.81
N GLY A 242 -1.57 -17.34 -4.81
CA GLY A 242 -2.53 -18.44 -4.72
C GLY A 242 -2.04 -19.58 -3.81
N ALA A 243 -0.74 -19.84 -3.86
CA ALA A 243 0.00 -20.65 -2.89
C ALA A 243 -0.28 -20.12 -1.49
N ALA A 244 -0.10 -18.83 -1.23
CA ALA A 244 -0.35 -18.20 0.08
C ALA A 244 -1.67 -18.63 0.75
N HIS A 245 -2.73 -18.92 -0.01
CA HIS A 245 -4.02 -19.37 0.53
C HIS A 245 -4.01 -20.79 1.14
N ARG A 246 -3.01 -21.61 0.87
CA ARG A 246 -2.98 -23.03 1.28
C ARG A 246 -1.89 -23.41 2.30
N ARG A 247 -0.88 -22.56 2.56
CA ARG A 247 0.19 -22.76 3.56
C ARG A 247 0.76 -21.41 4.05
N LYS A 248 1.42 -21.35 5.22
CA LYS A 248 2.26 -20.21 5.62
C LYS A 248 3.68 -20.45 5.08
N TRP A 249 4.05 -19.81 3.97
CA TRP A 249 5.34 -19.99 3.25
C TRP A 249 6.32 -18.82 3.46
N TYR A 250 5.86 -17.75 4.09
CA TYR A 250 6.71 -16.58 4.35
C TYR A 250 7.70 -16.89 5.48
N LYS A 251 8.87 -16.26 5.41
CA LYS A 251 9.85 -16.25 6.51
C LYS A 251 9.73 -14.93 7.26
N SER A 252 9.61 -14.99 8.58
CA SER A 252 9.72 -13.83 9.46
C SER A 252 11.17 -13.71 9.95
N PHE A 253 11.69 -12.50 9.99
CA PHE A 253 13.04 -12.17 10.43
C PHE A 253 12.95 -11.15 11.56
N PRO A 254 13.78 -11.25 12.61
CA PRO A 254 13.86 -10.22 13.64
C PRO A 254 14.44 -8.93 13.09
N LEU A 255 13.96 -7.80 13.61
CA LEU A 255 14.62 -6.51 13.48
C LEU A 255 15.69 -6.43 14.57
N ASP A 256 16.84 -7.02 14.28
CA ASP A 256 17.99 -7.01 15.19
C ASP A 256 18.37 -5.56 15.53
N ARG A 257 18.80 -5.34 16.77
CA ARG A 257 19.39 -4.04 17.14
C ARG A 257 20.61 -3.85 16.24
N ARG A 258 20.64 -2.78 15.43
CA ARG A 258 21.90 -2.33 14.84
C ARG A 258 22.86 -2.12 16.01
N THR A 259 23.87 -2.96 16.14
CA THR A 259 25.02 -2.66 16.98
C THR A 259 25.63 -1.41 16.37
N SER A 260 25.42 -0.27 17.00
CA SER A 260 26.15 0.95 16.70
C SER A 260 27.64 0.64 16.87
N ASN A 261 28.35 0.52 15.74
CA ASN A 261 29.80 0.68 15.68
C ASN A 261 30.12 2.16 15.58
#